data_AF-A0A920SL16-F1
#
_entry.id   AF-A0A920SL16-F1
#
_cell.length_a   1.000
_cell.length_b   1.000
_cell.length_c   1.000
_cell.angle_alpha   90.00
_cell.angle_beta   90.00
_cell.angle_gamma   90.00
#
_symmetry.space_group_name_H-M   'P 1'
#
loop_
_entity.id
_entity.type
_entity.pdbx_description
1 polymer ?
#
loop_
_entity_poly.entity_id
_entity_poly.type
_entity_poly.pdbx_seq_one_letter_code
_entity_poly.pdbx_strand_id
1 'polypeptide(L)'
;MGKGALVASYSRGAKVVTLAGGASCLTTIEQVQRAPGFAFDTMAEAIQFAAWVVGEFDQIRDVAGSRTQHGRLVNMRVSLRRILST
;
A
#
# COMPACT_ATOMS: atom_id res chain seq x y z
N MET A 1 25.71 -3.46 -22.41
CA MET A 1 25.38 -2.20 -23.11
C MET A 1 24.23 -1.39 -22.47
N GLY A 2 23.24 -1.99 -21.78
CA GLY A 2 22.07 -1.24 -21.25
C GLY A 2 22.28 -0.35 -20.01
N LYS A 3 23.08 -0.78 -19.02
CA LYS A 3 23.23 -0.04 -17.74
C LYS A 3 24.02 1.28 -17.88
N GLY A 4 25.06 1.31 -18.72
CA GLY A 4 25.88 2.51 -18.94
C GLY A 4 25.13 3.64 -19.68
N ALA A 5 24.29 3.27 -20.65
CA ALA A 5 23.43 4.23 -21.36
C ALA A 5 22.38 4.84 -20.42
N LEU A 6 21.83 4.05 -19.49
CA LEU A 6 20.88 4.52 -18.48
C LEU A 6 21.52 5.58 -17.58
N VAL A 7 22.68 5.28 -17.01
CA VAL A 7 23.42 6.20 -16.13
C VAL A 7 23.76 7.51 -16.86
N ALA A 8 24.24 7.43 -18.10
CA ALA A 8 24.55 8.60 -18.90
C ALA A 8 23.29 9.46 -19.20
N SER A 9 22.15 8.83 -19.43
CA SER A 9 20.87 9.52 -19.67
C SER A 9 20.39 10.27 -18.42
N TYR A 10 20.32 9.62 -17.26
CA TYR A 10 19.93 10.26 -15.99
C TYR A 10 20.86 11.42 -15.62
N SER A 11 22.17 11.24 -15.82
CA SER A 11 23.17 12.28 -15.50
C SER A 11 22.97 13.54 -16.34
N ARG A 12 22.68 13.40 -17.65
CA ARG A 12 22.37 14.54 -18.51
C ARG A 12 21.07 15.23 -18.10
N GLY A 13 20.02 14.45 -17.81
CA GLY A 13 18.73 15.00 -17.37
C GLY A 13 18.84 15.77 -16.05
N ALA A 14 19.49 15.20 -15.04
CA ALA A 14 19.72 15.85 -13.75
C ALA A 14 20.48 17.17 -13.92
N LYS A 15 21.50 17.21 -14.79
CA LYS A 15 22.26 18.44 -15.08
C LYS A 15 21.38 19.55 -15.66
N VAL A 16 20.47 19.22 -16.59
CA VAL A 16 19.54 20.20 -17.17
C VAL A 16 18.58 20.75 -16.12
N VAL A 17 18.00 19.88 -15.28
CA VAL A 17 17.11 20.29 -14.17
C VAL A 17 17.82 21.25 -13.22
N THR A 18 19.08 20.96 -12.85
CA THR A 18 19.87 21.85 -11.99
C THR A 18 20.11 23.21 -12.65
N LEU A 19 20.46 23.23 -13.95
CA LEU A 19 20.68 24.48 -14.68
C LEU A 19 19.40 25.31 -14.88
N ALA A 20 18.24 24.67 -14.86
CA ALA A 20 16.93 25.32 -14.97
C ALA A 20 16.38 25.88 -13.65
N GLY A 21 17.16 25.83 -12.55
CA GLY A 21 16.74 26.32 -11.24
C GLY A 21 16.24 25.25 -10.26
N GLY A 22 16.43 23.98 -10.59
CA GLY A 22 16.03 22.84 -9.75
C GLY A 22 14.60 22.35 -10.01
N ALA A 23 14.20 21.34 -9.24
CA ALA A 23 12.85 20.78 -9.28
C ALA A 23 12.23 20.83 -7.88
N SER A 24 10.94 21.17 -7.82
CA SER A 24 10.14 21.06 -6.59
C SER A 24 9.33 19.76 -6.65
N CYS A 25 9.36 18.99 -5.57
CA CYS A 25 8.57 17.77 -5.44
C CYS A 25 7.84 17.77 -4.09
N LEU A 26 6.68 17.11 -4.05
CA LEU A 26 5.86 16.96 -2.86
C LEU A 26 5.30 15.54 -2.83
N THR A 27 5.44 14.87 -1.69
CA THR A 27 4.79 13.59 -1.44
C THR A 27 3.49 13.85 -0.69
N THR A 28 2.35 13.63 -1.35
CA THR A 28 1.03 13.90 -0.75
C THR A 28 0.59 12.80 0.23
N ILE A 29 0.94 11.54 -0.04
CA ILE A 29 0.55 10.39 0.77
C ILE A 29 1.73 9.41 0.84
N GLU A 30 2.12 9.05 2.05
CA GLU A 30 3.15 8.05 2.30
C GLU A 30 2.53 6.87 3.07
N GLN A 31 2.05 5.87 2.33
CA GLN A 31 1.40 4.69 2.88
C GLN A 31 1.73 3.46 2.06
N VAL A 32 1.95 2.33 2.73
CA VAL A 32 2.13 1.02 2.11
C VAL A 32 0.92 0.16 2.45
N GLN A 33 0.40 -0.54 1.46
CA GLN A 33 -0.82 -1.35 1.58
C GLN A 33 -0.53 -2.85 1.47
N ARG A 34 -1.25 -3.64 2.27
CA ARG A 34 -1.30 -5.11 2.20
C ARG A 34 -2.77 -5.52 2.07
N ALA A 35 -3.05 -6.52 1.24
CA ALA A 35 -4.41 -6.97 0.94
C ALA A 35 -4.53 -8.50 1.13
N PRO A 36 -4.74 -8.98 2.37
CA PRO A 36 -5.01 -10.39 2.63
C PRO A 36 -6.36 -10.81 2.05
N GLY A 37 -6.48 -12.06 1.60
CA GLY A 37 -7.73 -12.65 1.11
C GLY A 37 -8.23 -13.75 2.04
N PHE A 38 -9.53 -13.75 2.32
CA PHE A 38 -10.22 -14.76 3.12
C PHE A 38 -11.38 -15.34 2.29
N ALA A 39 -11.53 -16.66 2.32
CA ALA A 39 -12.60 -17.38 1.62
C ALA A 39 -13.59 -17.95 2.63
N PHE A 40 -14.87 -17.90 2.28
CA PHE A 40 -15.99 -18.39 3.09
C PHE A 40 -16.96 -19.16 2.19
N ASP A 41 -17.72 -20.09 2.76
CA ASP A 41 -18.65 -20.92 1.99
C ASP A 41 -19.87 -20.09 1.55
N THR A 42 -20.30 -19.15 2.39
CA THR A 42 -21.45 -18.30 2.12
C THR A 42 -21.11 -16.81 2.14
N MET A 43 -21.86 -16.03 1.36
CA MET A 43 -21.75 -14.57 1.39
C MET A 43 -22.11 -14.00 2.78
N ALA A 44 -23.03 -14.66 3.50
CA ALA A 44 -23.44 -14.24 4.84
C ALA A 44 -22.28 -14.30 5.83
N GLU A 45 -21.49 -15.39 5.83
CA GLU A 45 -20.28 -15.52 6.64
C GLU A 45 -19.25 -14.44 6.30
N ALA A 46 -19.02 -14.20 5.01
CA ALA A 46 -18.08 -13.16 4.58
C ALA A 46 -18.51 -11.75 5.05
N ILE A 47 -19.82 -11.46 5.02
CA ILE A 47 -20.37 -10.20 5.53
C ILE A 47 -20.21 -10.10 7.05
N GLN A 48 -20.52 -11.16 7.80
CA GLN A 48 -20.35 -11.18 9.25
C GLN A 48 -18.89 -10.98 9.65
N PHE A 49 -17.96 -11.66 8.97
CA PHE A 49 -16.54 -11.47 9.16
C PHE A 49 -16.10 -10.04 8.82
N ALA A 50 -16.56 -9.47 7.70
CA ALA A 50 -16.24 -8.09 7.33
C ALA A 50 -16.72 -7.08 8.37
N ALA A 51 -17.93 -7.26 8.92
CA ALA A 51 -18.45 -6.42 9.99
C ALA A 51 -17.62 -6.54 11.27
N TRP A 52 -17.26 -7.77 11.66
CA TRP A 52 -16.41 -8.03 12.81
C TRP A 52 -15.02 -7.40 12.66
N VAL A 53 -14.35 -7.60 11.52
CA VAL A 53 -13.01 -7.02 11.25
C VAL A 53 -13.02 -5.50 11.37
N VAL A 54 -14.05 -4.83 10.85
CA VAL A 54 -14.18 -3.38 10.96
C VAL A 54 -14.34 -2.94 12.42
N GLY A 55 -15.08 -3.69 13.23
CA GLY A 55 -15.24 -3.44 14.66
C GLY A 55 -13.94 -3.63 15.46
N GLU A 56 -13.08 -4.57 15.08
CA GLU A 56 -11.82 -4.89 15.76
C GLU A 56 -10.63 -4.02 15.34
N PHE A 57 -10.85 -2.92 14.60
CA PHE A 57 -9.75 -2.12 14.05
C PHE A 57 -8.70 -1.69 15.09
N ASP A 58 -9.13 -1.25 16.27
CA ASP A 58 -8.22 -0.80 17.33
C ASP A 58 -7.38 -1.96 17.87
N GLN A 59 -7.98 -3.13 18.10
CA GLN A 59 -7.26 -4.31 18.55
C GLN A 59 -6.25 -4.77 17.49
N ILE A 60 -6.66 -4.81 16.22
CA ILE A 60 -5.78 -5.17 15.10
C ILE A 60 -4.62 -4.17 14.98
N ARG A 61 -4.89 -2.87 15.17
CA ARG A 61 -3.88 -1.82 15.15
C ARG A 61 -2.86 -2.01 16.26
N ASP A 62 -3.29 -2.35 17.48
CA ASP A 62 -2.40 -2.57 18.62
C ASP A 62 -1.52 -3.81 18.42
N VAL A 63 -2.11 -4.91 17.96
CA VAL A 63 -1.37 -6.13 17.62
C VAL A 63 -0.37 -5.87 16.49
N ALA A 64 -0.78 -5.17 15.43
CA ALA A 64 0.13 -4.80 14.35
C ALA A 64 1.28 -3.92 14.85
N GLY A 65 0.98 -2.93 15.71
CA GLY A 65 1.96 -2.06 16.34
C GLY A 65 2.95 -2.80 17.24
N SER A 66 2.53 -3.85 17.93
CA SER A 66 3.44 -4.67 18.75
C SER A 66 4.52 -5.41 17.95
N ARG A 67 4.31 -5.58 16.63
CA ARG A 67 5.22 -6.34 15.75
C ARG A 67 6.22 -5.48 15.00
N THR A 68 6.17 -4.16 15.16
CA THR A 68 7.04 -3.23 14.44
C THR A 68 7.31 -1.97 15.25
N GLN A 69 8.52 -1.42 15.14
CA GLN A 69 8.86 -0.16 15.79
C GLN A 69 8.55 1.06 14.90
N HIS A 70 8.40 0.87 13.59
CA HIS A 70 8.24 1.97 12.62
C HIS A 70 6.88 1.98 11.92
N GLY A 71 6.19 0.84 11.85
CA GLY A 71 4.92 0.73 11.16
C GLY A 71 3.76 1.17 12.06
N ARG A 72 2.83 1.94 11.50
CA ARG A 72 1.54 2.24 12.13
C ARG A 72 0.42 1.86 11.17
N LEU A 73 -0.54 1.07 11.64
CA LEU A 73 -1.76 0.81 10.89
C LEU A 73 -2.64 2.06 10.98
N VAL A 74 -2.76 2.77 9.86
CA VAL A 74 -3.47 4.06 9.77
C VAL A 74 -4.86 3.95 9.16
N ASN A 75 -5.10 2.89 8.38
CA ASN A 75 -6.36 2.70 7.68
C ASN A 75 -6.56 1.22 7.35
N MET A 76 -7.82 0.80 7.26
CA MET A 76 -8.22 -0.54 6.86
C MET A 76 -9.45 -0.44 5.96
N ARG A 77 -9.40 -1.09 4.80
CA ARG A 77 -10.52 -1.18 3.86
C ARG A 77 -10.84 -2.64 3.61
N VAL A 78 -12.11 -2.99 3.73
CA VAL A 78 -12.61 -4.34 3.47
C VAL A 78 -13.41 -4.32 2.16
N SER A 79 -13.19 -5.33 1.31
CA SER A 79 -13.95 -5.53 0.08
C SER A 79 -14.44 -6.96 -0.01
N LEU A 80 -15.72 -7.14 -0.27
CA LEU A 80 -16.33 -8.45 -0.51
C LEU A 80 -16.37 -8.75 -2.01
N ARG A 81 -15.95 -9.95 -2.39
CA ARG A 81 -16.03 -10.43 -3.78
C ARG A 81 -16.61 -11.82 -3.82
N ARG A 82 -17.58 -12.03 -4.72
CA ARG A 82 -17.99 -13.38 -5.11
C ARG A 82 -16.96 -13.95 -6.09
N ILE A 83 -16.40 -15.09 -5.76
CA ILE A 83 -15.53 -15.83 -6.69
C ILE A 83 -16.46 -16.63 -7.60
N LEU A 84 -16.51 -16.28 -8.88
CA LEU A 84 -17.17 -17.09 -9.90
C LEU A 84 -16.18 -18.19 -10.29
N SER A 85 -16.44 -19.45 -9.92
CA SER A 85 -15.75 -20.57 -10.56
C SER A 85 -16.37 -20.77 -11.94
N THR A 86 -15.56 -20.70 -13.00
CA THR A 86 -15.92 -21.18 -14.34
C THR A 86 -16.05 -22.70 -14.33
#